data_AF-A0A536ZGR8-F1
#
_entry.id   AF-A0A536ZGR8-F1
#
_cell.length_a   1.000
_cell.length_b   1.000
_cell.length_c   1.000
_cell.angle_alpha   90.00
_cell.angle_beta   90.00
_cell.angle_gamma   90.00
#
_symmetry.space_group_name_H-M   'P 1'
#
loop_
_entity.id
_entity.type
_entity.pdbx_description
1 polymer ?
#
loop_
_entity_poly.entity_id
_entity_poly.type
_entity_poly.pdbx_seq_one_letter_code
_entity_poly.pdbx_strand_id
1 'polypeptide(L)' 'MASFERFDVVRVPFPFSDRQAQKHRPALVLSDKAAFNRPAGHGVMAMITSAVHSPWPLDVAIAD' A
#
# COMPACT_ATOMS: atom_id res chain seq x y z
N MET A 1 15.62 5.29 -11.23
CA MET A 1 14.48 5.69 -10.37
C MET A 1 14.43 4.76 -9.17
N ALA A 2 14.29 5.28 -7.95
CA ALA A 2 14.17 4.43 -6.75
C ALA A 2 12.83 3.67 -6.78
N SER A 3 12.85 2.39 -6.41
CA SER A 3 11.66 1.52 -6.33
C SER A 3 11.82 0.56 -5.15
N PHE A 4 10.69 0.13 -4.59
CA PHE A 4 10.62 -0.74 -3.41
C PHE A 4 10.56 -2.22 -3.81
N GLU A 5 10.99 -3.09 -2.90
CA GLU A 5 10.92 -4.54 -3.06
C GLU A 5 9.52 -5.07 -2.71
N ARG A 6 9.15 -6.21 -3.27
CA ARG A 6 7.91 -6.89 -2.88
C ARG A 6 7.98 -7.25 -1.39
N PHE A 7 6.88 -6.99 -0.69
CA PHE A 7 6.70 -7.11 0.75
C PHE A 7 7.33 -6.03 1.62
N ASP A 8 7.94 -4.99 1.03
CA ASP A 8 8.24 -3.78 1.78
C ASP A 8 6.93 -3.13 2.29
N VAL A 9 6.95 -2.65 3.53
CA VAL A 9 5.89 -1.78 4.07
C VAL A 9 6.34 -0.34 3.93
N VAL A 10 5.60 0.44 3.16
CA VAL A 10 5.93 1.84 2.86
C VAL A 10 4.81 2.78 3.28
N ARG A 11 5.15 4.06 3.43
CA ARG A 11 4.20 5.10 3.83
C ARG A 11 3.78 5.92 2.62
N VAL A 12 2.54 5.75 2.14
CA VAL A 12 2.02 6.43 0.94
C VAL A 12 1.07 7.58 1.29
N PRO A 13 1.04 8.67 0.51
CA PRO A 13 -0.03 9.66 0.61
C PRO A 13 -1.34 9.01 0.18
N PHE A 14 -2.36 9.04 1.03
CA PHE A 14 -3.68 8.57 0.66
C PHE A 14 -4.61 9.78 0.42
N PRO A 15 -5.17 9.94 -0.78
CA PRO A 15 -6.10 11.03 -1.05
C PRO A 15 -7.42 10.73 -0.36
N PHE A 16 -7.87 11.64 0.51
CA PHE A 16 -9.29 11.71 0.86
C PHE A 16 -9.99 12.49 -0.24
N SER A 17 -11.02 11.90 -0.85
CA SER A 17 -11.82 12.55 -1.90
C SER A 17 -12.58 13.79 -1.38
N ASP A 18 -12.66 13.92 -0.06
CA ASP A 18 -13.59 14.77 0.68
C ASP A 18 -12.88 15.74 1.64
N ARG A 19 -11.55 15.74 1.73
CA ARG A 19 -10.78 16.72 2.52
C ARG A 19 -9.43 17.08 1.89
N GLN A 20 -9.01 18.34 2.01
CA GLN A 20 -7.63 18.81 1.75
C GLN A 20 -6.58 18.24 2.73
N ALA A 21 -6.84 17.09 3.36
CA ALA A 21 -5.92 16.45 4.28
C ALA A 21 -5.28 15.25 3.58
N GLN A 22 -3.97 15.31 3.31
CA GLN A 22 -3.21 14.12 2.97
C GLN A 22 -2.86 13.41 4.27
N LYS A 23 -3.49 12.26 4.56
CA LYS A 23 -2.96 11.37 5.61
C LYS A 23 -2.09 10.32 4.95
N HIS A 24 -0.93 10.13 5.54
CA HIS A 24 -0.06 9.03 5.18
C HIS A 24 -0.63 7.72 5.74
N ARG A 25 -0.64 6.66 4.92
CA ARG A 25 -1.10 5.32 5.29
C ARG A 25 0.00 4.29 5.00
N PRO A 26 0.18 3.29 5.87
CA PRO A 26 1.03 2.16 5.54
C PRO A 26 0.40 1.35 4.40
N ALA A 27 1.23 0.85 3.51
CA ALA A 27 0.84 -0.04 2.42
C ALA A 27 1.94 -1.08 2.18
N LEU A 28 1.53 -2.32 1.89
CA LEU A 28 2.40 -3.43 1.54
C LEU A 28 2.62 -3.47 0.02
N VAL A 29 3.88 -3.49 -0.42
CA VAL A 29 4.22 -3.66 -1.84
C VAL A 29 3.90 -5.09 -2.28
N LEU A 30 3.09 -5.23 -3.33
CA LEU A 30 2.73 -6.54 -3.90
C LEU A 30 3.46 -6.84 -5.21
N SER A 31 3.76 -5.81 -6.00
CA SER A 31 4.39 -5.97 -7.31
C SER A 31 5.91 -6.16 -7.20
N ASP A 32 6.44 -6.98 -8.10
CA ASP A 32 7.87 -7.24 -8.19
C ASP A 32 8.64 -6.02 -8.71
N LYS A 33 9.79 -5.73 -8.11
CA LYS A 33 10.58 -4.55 -8.43
C LYS A 33 11.20 -4.60 -9.83
N ALA A 34 11.72 -5.75 -10.23
CA ALA A 34 12.44 -5.91 -11.48
C ALA A 34 11.48 -6.13 -12.64
N ALA A 35 10.46 -6.97 -12.45
CA ALA A 35 9.51 -7.35 -13.48
C ALA A 35 8.42 -6.30 -13.70
N PHE A 36 8.04 -5.51 -12.69
CA PHE A 36 6.94 -4.55 -12.81
C PHE A 36 7.32 -3.12 -12.42
N ASN A 37 7.83 -2.89 -11.20
CA ASN A 37 7.93 -1.52 -10.67
C ASN A 37 8.84 -0.62 -11.51
N ARG A 38 10.02 -1.13 -11.89
CA ARG A 38 10.98 -0.37 -12.70
C ARG A 38 10.53 -0.18 -14.16
N PRO A 39 10.11 -1.24 -14.89
CA PRO A 39 9.64 -1.06 -16.27
C PRO A 39 8.39 -0.19 -16.39
N ALA A 40 7.42 -0.35 -15.47
CA ALA A 40 6.16 0.39 -15.53
C ALA A 40 6.25 1.81 -14.95
N GLY A 41 7.21 2.07 -14.06
CA GLY A 41 7.27 3.32 -13.28
C GLY A 41 6.14 3.46 -12.23
N HIS A 42 5.45 2.36 -11.92
CA HIS A 42 4.31 2.30 -11.01
C HIS A 42 4.45 1.12 -10.04
N GLY A 43 3.82 1.18 -8.87
CA GLY A 43 3.76 0.07 -7.92
C GLY A 43 2.34 -0.33 -7.60
N VAL A 44 2.11 -1.63 -7.40
CA VAL A 44 0.84 -2.17 -6.89
C VAL A 44 1.03 -2.51 -5.41
N MET A 45 0.10 -2.04 -4.59
CA MET A 45 0.19 -2.17 -3.13
C MET A 45 -1.17 -2.54 -2.54
N ALA A 46 -1.17 -3.25 -1.42
CA ALA A 46 -2.33 -3.40 -0.55
C ALA A 46 -2.24 -2.37 0.59
N MET A 47 -3.32 -1.64 0.83
CA MET A 47 -3.39 -0.73 1.97
C MET A 47 -3.46 -1.51 3.28
N ILE A 48 -2.72 -1.07 4.28
CA ILE A 48 -2.84 -1.56 5.66
C ILE A 48 -3.72 -0.59 6.43
N THR A 49 -4.81 -1.09 6.99
CA THR A 49 -5.75 -0.33 7.83
C THR A 49 -5.76 -0.87 9.25
N SER A 50 -6.30 -0.10 10.18
CA SER A 50 -6.62 -0.61 11.51
C SER A 50 -7.80 -1.58 11.46
N ALA A 51 -7.73 -2.69 12.18
CA ALA A 51 -8.77 -3.72 12.26
C ALA A 51 -10.09 -3.28 12.94
N VAL A 52 -10.30 -1.98 13.15
CA VAL A 52 -11.51 -1.40 13.75
C VAL A 52 -12.66 -1.27 12.74
N HIS A 53 -12.38 -1.42 11.45
CA HIS A 53 -13.39 -1.37 10.39
C HIS A 53 -14.05 -2.75 10.21
N SER A 54 -15.28 -2.76 9.69
CA SER A 54 -15.97 -4.00 9.35
C SER A 54 -15.13 -4.84 8.39
N PRO A 55 -14.99 -6.16 8.63
CA PRO A 55 -14.16 -7.02 7.81
C PRO A 55 -14.70 -7.10 6.38
N TRP A 56 -13.79 -7.04 5.41
CA TRP A 56 -14.05 -7.30 4.01
C TRP A 56 -13.67 -8.75 3.65
N PRO A 57 -14.34 -9.42 2.69
CA PRO A 57 -14.06 -10.82 2.35
C PRO A 57 -12.61 -11.20 2.01
N LEU A 58 -11.73 -10.23 1.73
CA LEU A 58 -10.33 -10.45 1.38
C LEU A 58 -9.35 -9.79 2.37
N ASP A 59 -9.84 -9.38 3.53
CA ASP A 59 -8.97 -8.87 4.59
C ASP A 59 -8.05 -9.98 5.09
N VAL A 60 -6.77 -9.63 5.25
CA VAL A 60 -5.75 -10.51 5.82
C VAL A 60 -5.27 -9.90 7.12
N ALA A 61 -5.44 -10.64 8.21
CA ALA A 61 -4.95 -10.21 9.52
C ALA A 61 -3.40 -10.19 9.52
N ILE A 62 -2.83 -9.13 10.05
CA ILE A 62 -1.39 -9.01 10.30
C ILE A 62 -1.14 -9.39 11.76
N ALA A 63 -0.26 -10.36 11.97
CA ALA A 63 0.21 -10.78 13.30
C ALA A 63 1.63 -10.27 13.53
N ASP A 64 2.05 -10.25 14.79
CA ASP A 64 3.42 -9.88 15.22
C ASP A 64 4.48 -10.90 14.80
#